data_AF-A0A117IWW2-F1
#
_entry.id   AF-A0A117IWW2-F1
#
_cell.length_a   1.000
_cell.length_b   1.000
_cell.length_c   1.000
_cell.angle_alpha   90.00
_cell.angle_beta   90.00
_cell.angle_gamma   90.00
#
_symmetry.space_group_name_H-M   'P 1'
#
loop_
_entity.id
_entity.type
_entity.pdbx_description
1 polymer ?
#
loop_
_entity_poly.entity_id
_entity_poly.type
_entity_poly.pdbx_seq_one_letter_code
_entity_poly.pdbx_strand_id
1 'polypeptide(L)' 'MDIAGLRVGHAPFLAPGGRGTVRLTRLGPARWWHVRPGRLVTPYQGRSAAGTAVIPEVHSQHG' A
#
# COMPACT_ATOMS: atom_id res chain seq x y z
N MET A 1 6.10 -13.61 -0.96
CA MET A 1 6.17 -12.20 -0.50
C MET A 1 5.89 -11.29 -1.69
N ASP A 2 4.96 -10.35 -1.53
CA ASP A 2 4.60 -9.38 -2.57
C ASP A 2 5.07 -8.00 -2.16
N ILE A 3 5.86 -7.37 -3.01
CA ILE A 3 6.30 -5.98 -2.84
C ILE A 3 5.76 -5.19 -4.02
N ALA A 4 5.11 -4.07 -3.71
CA ALA A 4 4.62 -3.12 -4.68
C ALA A 4 5.32 -1.78 -4.46
N GLY A 5 5.61 -1.06 -5.55
CA GLY A 5 5.85 0.37 -5.47
C GLY A 5 4.57 1.07 -5.04
N LEU A 6 4.68 2.06 -4.17
CA LEU A 6 3.56 2.84 -3.64
C LEU A 6 3.79 4.33 -3.90
N ARG A 7 2.76 5.02 -4.39
CA ARG A 7 2.72 6.49 -4.50
C ARG A 7 1.58 7.02 -3.64
N VAL A 8 1.88 7.96 -2.76
CA VAL A 8 0.85 8.66 -1.97
C VAL A 8 0.17 9.69 -2.86
N GLY A 9 -1.16 9.71 -2.85
CA GLY A 9 -1.93 10.52 -3.80
C GLY A 9 -1.94 12.02 -3.50
N HIS A 10 -1.98 12.42 -2.23
CA HIS A 10 -2.30 13.81 -1.84
C HIS A 10 -1.42 14.38 -0.72
N ALA A 11 -0.47 13.61 -0.17
CA ALA A 11 0.41 14.08 0.88
C ALA A 11 1.85 13.63 0.61
N PRO A 12 2.86 14.50 0.82
CA PRO A 12 4.26 14.11 0.71
C PRO A 12 4.69 13.14 1.82
N PHE A 13 3.90 13.05 2.89
CA PHE A 13 4.19 12.24 4.06
C PHE A 13 2.92 11.70 4.70
N LEU A 14 3.00 10.48 5.25
CA LEU A 14 1.97 9.88 6.09
C LEU A 14 2.56 9.66 7.49
N ALA A 15 2.06 10.42 8.47
CA ALA A 15 2.52 10.30 9.84
C ALA A 15 2.12 8.94 10.46
N PRO A 16 2.83 8.46 11.51
CA PRO A 16 2.39 7.31 12.28
C PRO A 16 0.94 7.46 12.73
N GLY A 17 0.12 6.43 12.50
CA GLY A 17 -1.33 6.46 12.77
C GLY A 17 -2.18 7.22 11.74
N GLY A 18 -1.55 7.90 10.79
CA GLY A 18 -2.23 8.60 9.70
C GLY A 18 -2.90 7.65 8.71
N ARG A 19 -3.89 8.17 7.99
CA ARG A 19 -4.54 7.50 6.85
C ARG A 19 -4.30 8.28 5.57
N GLY A 20 -4.12 7.56 4.46
CA GLY A 20 -3.91 8.19 3.17
C GLY A 20 -4.21 7.25 2.02
N THR A 21 -4.70 7.81 0.92
CA THR A 21 -4.93 7.07 -0.31
C THR A 21 -3.61 6.89 -1.04
N VAL A 22 -3.34 5.65 -1.44
CA VAL A 22 -2.10 5.24 -2.07
C VAL A 22 -2.40 4.48 -3.36
N ARG A 23 -1.52 4.62 -4.34
CA ARG A 23 -1.60 3.88 -5.60
C ARG A 23 -0.44 2.90 -5.69
N LEU A 24 -0.75 1.63 -5.95
CA LEU A 24 0.25 0.59 -6.16
C LEU A 24 0.64 0.52 -7.64
N THR A 25 1.93 0.41 -7.96
CA THR A 25 2.43 0.57 -9.34
C THR A 25 3.17 -0.64 -9.91
N ARG A 26 3.55 -1.64 -9.10
CA ARG A 26 4.38 -2.78 -9.54
C ARG A 26 3.85 -4.11 -9.01
N LEU A 27 2.58 -4.42 -9.28
CA LEU A 27 2.01 -5.74 -9.00
C LEU A 27 1.61 -6.42 -10.32
N GLY A 28 2.03 -7.66 -10.48
CA GLY A 28 1.52 -8.52 -11.56
C GLY A 28 0.06 -8.92 -11.31
N PRO A 29 -0.71 -9.31 -12.35
CA PRO A 29 -2.14 -9.58 -12.28
C PRO A 29 -2.56 -10.47 -11.10
N ALA A 30 -1.91 -11.63 -10.94
CA ALA A 30 -2.25 -12.59 -9.88
C ALA A 30 -1.96 -12.05 -8.45
N ARG A 31 -1.04 -11.09 -8.31
CA ARG A 31 -0.64 -10.55 -7.00
C ARG A 31 -1.63 -9.51 -6.47
N TRP A 32 -2.48 -8.94 -7.33
CA TRP A 32 -3.57 -8.05 -6.89
C TRP A 32 -4.56 -8.77 -5.97
N TRP A 33 -4.72 -10.09 -6.11
CA TRP A 33 -5.54 -10.88 -5.20
C TRP A 33 -5.07 -10.85 -3.75
N HIS A 34 -3.84 -10.43 -3.46
CA HIS A 34 -3.34 -10.30 -2.09
C HIS A 34 -3.59 -8.92 -1.49
N VAL A 35 -4.05 -7.95 -2.29
CA VAL A 35 -4.41 -6.59 -1.86
C VAL A 35 -5.90 -6.59 -1.50
N ARG A 36 -6.21 -6.75 -0.21
CA ARG A 36 -7.58 -6.83 0.30
C ARG A 36 -7.74 -6.05 1.60
N PRO A 37 -8.95 -5.57 1.92
CA PRO A 37 -9.25 -5.02 3.24
C PRO A 37 -8.85 -5.97 4.38
N GLY A 38 -8.38 -5.42 5.49
CA GLY A 38 -7.90 -6.15 6.67
C GLY A 38 -6.48 -6.73 6.54
N ARG A 39 -5.87 -6.69 5.36
CA ARG A 39 -4.49 -7.15 5.15
C ARG A 39 -3.51 -6.22 5.89
N LEU A 40 -2.61 -6.81 6.66
CA LEU A 40 -1.45 -6.11 7.20
C LEU A 40 -0.34 -6.00 6.15
N VAL A 41 0.29 -4.84 6.11
CA VAL A 41 1.41 -4.54 5.23
C VAL A 41 2.51 -3.83 6.00
N THR A 42 3.73 -4.01 5.54
CA THR A 42 4.91 -3.30 6.06
C THR A 42 5.31 -2.25 5.03
N PRO A 43 4.99 -0.96 5.25
CA PRO A 43 5.54 0.12 4.42
C PRO A 43 7.06 0.20 4.59
N TYR A 44 7.76 0.46 3.49
CA TYR A 44 9.20 0.68 3.47
C TYR A 44 9.53 2.08 2.93
N GLN A 45 10.44 2.77 3.62
CA GLN A 45 11.04 4.03 3.18
C GLN A 45 12.52 3.75 2.86
N GLY A 46 12.86 3.69 1.56
CA GLY A 46 14.16 3.19 1.12
C GLY A 46 14.36 1.73 1.50
N ARG A 47 15.33 1.44 2.37
CA ARG A 47 15.62 0.08 2.87
C ARG A 47 15.07 -0.19 4.28
N SER A 48 14.46 0.81 4.92
CA SER A 48 13.99 0.70 6.30
C SER A 48 12.48 0.49 6.35
N ALA A 49 12.03 -0.43 7.19
CA ALA A 49 10.61 -0.59 7.50
C ALA A 49 10.14 0.65 8.28
N ALA A 50 9.03 1.26 7.85
CA ALA A 50 8.46 2.44 8.48
C ALA A 50 7.44 2.09 9.59
N GLY A 51 7.04 0.81 9.68
CA GLY A 51 6.09 0.31 10.67
C GLY A 51 5.18 -0.76 10.08
N THR A 52 4.00 -0.94 10.68
CA THR A 52 2.92 -1.79 10.16
C THR A 52 1.72 -0.92 9.83
N ALA A 53 1.04 -1.23 8.74
CA ALA A 53 -0.21 -0.60 8.36
C ALA A 53 -1.25 -1.67 8.01
N VAL A 54 -2.53 -1.32 8.15
CA VAL A 54 -3.66 -2.12 7.66
C VAL A 54 -4.21 -1.48 6.40
N ILE A 55 -4.68 -2.30 5.46
CA ILE A 55 -5.47 -1.83 4.32
C ILE A 55 -6.94 -1.77 4.78
N PRO A 56 -7.53 -0.60 5.04
CA PRO A 56 -8.94 -0.52 5.41
C PRO A 56 -9.86 -0.74 4.21
N GLU A 57 -9.48 -0.25 3.04
CA GLU A 57 -10.30 -0.24 1.82
C GLU A 57 -9.42 -0.41 0.58
N VAL A 58 -9.98 -0.98 -0.48
CA VAL A 58 -9.31 -1.17 -1.78
C VAL A 58 -10.23 -0.70 -2.90
N HIS A 59 -9.74 0.23 -3.71
CA HIS A 59 -10.41 0.67 -4.93
C HIS A 59 -9.65 0.10 -6.14
N SER A 60 -10.15 -1.01 -6.68
CA SER A 60 -9.58 -1.61 -7.89
C SER A 60 -9.98 -0.80 -9.11
N GLN A 61 -9.00 -0.30 -9.86
CA GLN A 61 -9.21 0.34 -11.16
C GLN A 61 -9.13 -0.66 -12.32
N HIS A 62 -9.38 -1.95 -12.08
CA HIS A 62 -9.38 -2.94 -13.14
C HIS A 62 -10.58 -2.66 -14.06
N GLY A 63 -10.27 -2.19 -15.26
CA GLY A 63 -11.06 -2.48 -16.46
C GLY A 63 -10.63 -3.80 -17.05
#